data_AF-A0A5N1IGD0-F1
#
_entry.id   AF-A0A5N1IGD0-F1
#
_cell.length_a   1.000
_cell.length_b   1.000
_cell.length_c   1.000
_cell.angle_alpha   90.00
_cell.angle_beta   90.00
_cell.angle_gamma   90.00
#
_symmetry.space_group_name_H-M   'P 1'
#
loop_
_entity.id
_entity.type
_entity.pdbx_description
1 polymer ?
#
loop_
_entity_poly.entity_id
_entity_poly.type
_entity_poly.pdbx_seq_one_letter_code
_entity_poly.pdbx_strand_id
1 'polypeptide(L)' 'MTIAELFESQYKYFYGLGLFSKELIASYVKLGVIDGAAYKRITGDDYVEA' A
#
# COMPACT_ATOMS: atom_id res chain seq x y z
N MET A 1 -15.73 7.42 -4.46
CA MET A 1 -14.92 6.62 -3.54
C MET A 1 -15.23 5.17 -3.79
N THR A 2 -14.31 4.45 -4.41
CA THR A 2 -14.35 3.00 -4.58
C THR A 2 -13.83 2.32 -3.32
N ILE A 3 -14.09 1.02 -3.20
CA ILE A 3 -13.54 0.19 -2.11
C ILE A 3 -12.00 0.23 -2.12
N ALA A 4 -11.38 0.23 -3.31
CA ALA A 4 -9.93 0.33 -3.46
C ALA A 4 -9.36 1.65 -2.94
N GLU A 5 -10.03 2.78 -3.24
CA GLU A 5 -9.61 4.10 -2.73
C GLU A 5 -9.73 4.19 -1.19
N LEU A 6 -10.72 3.53 -0.60
CA LEU A 6 -10.90 3.48 0.86
C LEU A 6 -9.77 2.67 1.53
N PHE A 7 -9.41 1.52 0.96
CA PHE A 7 -8.31 0.69 1.46
C PHE A 7 -6.96 1.41 1.33
N GLU A 8 -6.68 2.02 0.19
CA GLU A 8 -5.45 2.80 -0.01
C GLU A 8 -5.31 3.92 1.04
N SER A 9 -6.39 4.66 1.31
CA SER A 9 -6.41 5.72 2.32
C SER A 9 -6.08 5.20 3.72
N GLN A 10 -6.67 4.06 4.12
CA GLN A 10 -6.36 3.42 5.41
C GLN A 10 -4.90 2.97 5.49
N TYR A 11 -4.39 2.29 4.46
CA TYR A 11 -3.02 1.81 4.45
C TYR A 11 -2.01 2.96 4.47
N LYS A 12 -2.29 4.03 3.74
CA LYS A 12 -1.50 5.26 3.80
C LYS A 12 -1.49 5.89 5.19
N TYR A 13 -2.63 5.93 5.87
CA TYR A 13 -2.72 6.43 7.24
C TYR A 13 -1.89 5.58 8.22
N PHE A 14 -2.06 4.26 8.21
CA PHE A 14 -1.31 3.37 9.11
C PHE A 14 0.19 3.36 8.80
N TYR A 15 0.58 3.46 7.53
CA TYR A 15 1.98 3.60 7.13
C TYR A 15 2.57 4.94 7.62
N GLY A 16 1.83 6.05 7.47
CA GLY A 16 2.25 7.37 7.96
C GLY A 16 2.40 7.44 9.48
N LEU A 17 1.68 6.61 10.23
CA LEU A 17 1.84 6.43 11.68
C LEU A 17 3.01 5.49 12.07
N GLY A 18 3.70 4.88 11.10
CA GLY A 18 4.76 3.90 11.33
C GLY A 18 4.25 2.54 11.83
N LEU A 19 2.94 2.29 11.75
CA LEU A 19 2.34 1.01 12.16
C LEU A 19 2.56 -0.08 11.11
N PHE A 20 2.59 0.32 9.82
CA PHE A 20 2.77 -0.58 8.70
C PHE A 20 4.17 -0.41 8.10
N SER A 21 4.88 -1.52 7.85
CA SER A 21 6.17 -1.50 7.16
C SER A 21 6.01 -1.56 5.65
N LYS A 22 7.08 -1.24 4.91
CA LYS A 22 7.11 -1.40 3.44
C LYS A 22 6.88 -2.86 3.03
N GLU A 23 7.45 -3.84 3.74
CA GLU A 23 7.19 -5.26 3.44
C GLU A 23 5.72 -5.63 3.61
N LEU A 24 5.05 -5.07 4.61
CA LEU A 24 3.62 -5.30 4.81
C LEU A 24 2.80 -4.73 3.65
N ILE A 25 3.08 -3.50 3.20
CA ILE A 25 2.39 -2.92 2.03
C ILE A 25 2.67 -3.73 0.77
N ALA A 26 3.91 -4.20 0.57
CA ALA A 26 4.27 -5.07 -0.54
C ALA A 26 3.48 -6.40 -0.50
N SER A 27 3.20 -6.95 0.68
CA SER A 27 2.38 -8.16 0.80
C SER A 27 0.94 -7.96 0.30
N TYR A 28 0.38 -6.75 0.46
CA TYR A 28 -0.97 -6.43 -0.06
C TYR A 28 -1.00 -6.34 -1.58
N VAL A 29 0.12 -5.94 -2.21
CA VAL A 29 0.27 -6.02 -3.67
C VAL A 29 0.27 -7.48 -4.12
N LYS A 30 1.06 -8.35 -3.45
CA LYS A 30 1.12 -9.79 -3.76
C LYS A 30 -0.22 -10.51 -3.58
N LEU A 31 -1.04 -10.06 -2.62
CA LEU A 31 -2.38 -10.58 -2.36
C LEU A 31 -3.45 -10.00 -3.31
N GLY A 32 -3.10 -9.08 -4.21
CA GLY A 32 -4.04 -8.43 -5.12
C GLY A 32 -5.02 -7.48 -4.43
N VAL A 33 -4.74 -7.06 -3.20
CA VAL A 33 -5.59 -6.14 -2.42
C VAL A 33 -5.42 -4.71 -2.93
N ILE A 34 -4.18 -4.36 -3.31
CA ILE A 34 -3.82 -3.08 -3.93
C ILE A 34 -2.88 -3.35 -5.11
N ASP A 35 -2.68 -2.36 -5.98
CA ASP A 35 -1.73 -2.45 -7.10
C ASP A 35 -0.37 -1.79 -6.75
N GLY A 36 0.63 -1.98 -7.61
CA GLY A 36 1.95 -1.35 -7.44
C GLY A 36 1.91 0.18 -7.46
N ALA A 37 0.91 0.79 -8.11
CA ALA A 37 0.74 2.23 -8.12
C ALA A 37 0.26 2.75 -6.74
N ALA A 38 -0.63 2.01 -6.08
CA ALA A 38 -1.07 2.25 -4.71
C ALA A 38 0.09 2.09 -3.72
N TYR A 39 0.94 1.06 -3.91
CA TYR A 39 2.18 0.92 -3.12
C TYR A 39 3.03 2.20 -3.18
N LYS A 40 3.24 2.77 -4.37
CA LYS A 40 3.99 4.02 -4.53
C LYS A 40 3.32 5.21 -3.85
N ARG A 41 1.99 5.33 -3.96
CA ARG A 41 1.23 6.42 -3.30
C ARG A 41 1.24 6.34 -1.78
N ILE A 42 1.37 5.13 -1.22
CA ILE A 42 1.44 4.85 0.22
C ILE A 42 2.87 5.05 0.74
N THR A 43 3.87 4.43 0.10
CA THR A 43 5.23 4.31 0.63
C THR A 43 6.21 5.36 0.11
N GLY A 44 5.93 5.93 -1.06
CA GLY A 44 6.83 6.82 -1.81
C GLY A 44 7.76 6.09 -2.79
N ASP A 45 7.85 4.77 -2.73
CA ASP A 45 8.80 3.99 -3.53
C ASP A 45 8.12 3.23 -4.67
N ASP A 46 8.86 2.98 -5.75
CA ASP A 46 8.42 2.05 -6.78
C ASP A 46 8.36 0.61 -6.21
N TYR A 47 7.26 -0.10 -6.49
CA TYR A 47 7.15 -1.51 -6.15
C TYR A 47 8.07 -2.32 -7.08
N VAL A 48 9.04 -3.03 -6.50
CA VAL A 48 9.90 -3.96 -7.22
C VAL A 48 9.45 -5.38 -6.90
N GLU A 49 8.96 -6.08 -7.92
CA GLU A 49 8.56 -7.46 -7.79
C GLU A 49 9.82 -8.33 -7.67
N ALA A 50 9.94 -9.04 -6.54
CA ALA A 50 11.04 -9.96 -6.24
C ALA A 50 10.61 -11.41 -6.41
#